data_AF-A0A183J8J5-F1
#
_entry.id   AF-A0A183J8J5-F1
#
_cell.length_a   1.000
_cell.length_b   1.000
_cell.length_c   1.000
_cell.angle_alpha   90.00
_cell.angle_beta   90.00
_cell.angle_gamma   90.00
#
_symmetry.space_group_name_H-M   'P 1'
#
loop_
_entity.id
_entity.type
_entity.pdbx_description
1 polymer ?
#
loop_
_entity_poly.entity_id
_entity_poly.type
_entity_poly.pdbx_seq_one_letter_code
_entity_poly.pdbx_strand_id
1 'polypeptide(L)'
;MNLYIAALALLSCCVSFVRSTAVEKPPVLHINRTFLNPLPLPLQHMVVDRAYSGRIYVGAVNRLYQFNSGLDLQAYYETGPAMDSPNCPAFNSCYVRKHEMNNYNKALAIYQKQTKLIACGSLFQGGCQLHNLYNISISDPRTSELVVANDDHSSTVAFVAPGPPDPATTDVFYVASTFTDLGPYSDDVPAVASLSLQPNNMFKVAHRYLFHVCF
;
A
#
# COMPACT_ATOMS: atom_id res chain seq x y z
N MET A 1 25.26 -79.55 -4.03
CA MET A 1 25.72 -79.51 -5.42
C MET A 1 24.48 -79.54 -6.32
N ASN A 2 24.25 -78.44 -7.05
CA ASN A 2 23.36 -78.24 -8.21
C ASN A 2 21.83 -78.31 -7.98
N LEU A 3 20.99 -77.25 -8.09
CA LEU A 3 20.71 -76.17 -9.07
C LEU A 3 19.64 -76.56 -10.13
N TYR A 4 18.77 -75.59 -10.47
CA TYR A 4 17.71 -75.51 -11.53
C TYR A 4 16.26 -75.87 -11.13
N ILE A 5 15.40 -74.89 -10.77
CA ILE A 5 14.61 -73.92 -11.58
C ILE A 5 13.26 -74.50 -12.08
N ALA A 6 12.16 -73.95 -11.56
CA ALA A 6 11.01 -73.48 -12.35
C ALA A 6 10.07 -72.65 -11.44
N ALA A 7 10.22 -71.33 -11.49
CA ALA A 7 9.32 -70.38 -10.86
C ALA A 7 8.06 -70.21 -11.73
N LEU A 8 6.89 -70.50 -11.17
CA LEU A 8 5.59 -70.06 -11.71
C LEU A 8 5.13 -68.86 -10.88
N ALA A 9 5.65 -67.69 -11.23
CA ALA A 9 5.12 -66.42 -10.74
C ALA A 9 3.83 -66.11 -11.49
N LEU A 10 2.70 -66.28 -10.82
CA LEU A 10 1.41 -65.76 -11.28
C LEU A 10 1.53 -64.23 -11.31
N LEU A 11 1.55 -63.67 -12.52
CA LEU A 11 1.44 -62.24 -12.77
C LEU A 11 0.03 -61.77 -12.40
N SER A 12 -0.25 -61.63 -11.09
CA SER A 12 -1.39 -60.84 -10.63
C SER A 12 -1.05 -59.39 -10.92
N CYS A 13 -1.54 -58.91 -12.05
CA CYS A 13 -1.54 -57.51 -12.39
C CYS A 13 -2.30 -56.79 -11.27
N CYS A 14 -1.58 -56.19 -10.32
CA CYS A 14 -2.12 -55.19 -9.42
C CYS A 14 -2.61 -54.04 -10.29
N VAL A 15 -3.85 -54.15 -10.77
CA VAL A 15 -4.60 -53.01 -11.27
C VAL A 15 -4.91 -52.20 -10.02
N SER A 16 -3.94 -51.37 -9.63
CA SER A 16 -4.16 -50.30 -8.69
C SER A 16 -5.28 -49.44 -9.28
N PHE A 17 -6.50 -49.66 -8.80
CA PHE A 17 -7.60 -48.73 -9.02
C PHE A 17 -7.13 -47.41 -8.44
N VAL A 18 -6.63 -46.53 -9.31
CA VAL A 18 -6.46 -45.12 -8.97
C VAL A 18 -7.88 -44.63 -8.73
N ARG A 19 -8.27 -44.54 -7.45
CA ARG A 19 -9.49 -43.84 -7.06
C ARG A 19 -9.35 -42.44 -7.64
N SER A 20 -10.13 -42.15 -8.68
CA SER A 20 -10.33 -40.80 -9.15
C SER A 20 -10.88 -40.02 -7.95
N THR A 21 -10.01 -39.23 -7.31
CA THR A 21 -10.44 -38.18 -6.41
C THR A 21 -11.37 -37.30 -7.23
N ALA A 22 -12.65 -37.27 -6.87
CA ALA A 22 -13.58 -36.32 -7.45
C ALA A 22 -12.91 -34.94 -7.44
N VAL A 23 -12.75 -34.33 -8.62
CA VAL A 23 -12.29 -32.96 -8.74
C VAL A 23 -13.35 -32.11 -8.05
N GLU A 24 -13.08 -31.67 -6.83
CA GLU A 24 -13.98 -30.80 -6.09
C GLU A 24 -14.13 -29.53 -6.92
N LYS A 25 -15.36 -29.24 -7.37
CA LYS A 25 -15.65 -28.08 -8.20
C LYS A 25 -15.15 -26.84 -7.45
N PRO A 26 -14.33 -25.96 -8.06
CA PRO A 26 -13.79 -24.81 -7.37
C PRO A 26 -14.96 -23.98 -6.81
N PRO A 27 -14.83 -23.45 -5.58
CA PRO A 27 -15.90 -22.69 -4.95
C PRO A 27 -16.32 -21.55 -5.87
N VAL A 28 -17.62 -21.48 -6.15
CA VAL A 28 -18.21 -20.40 -6.95
C VAL A 28 -18.08 -19.12 -6.13
N LEU A 29 -17.31 -18.15 -6.65
CA LEU A 29 -17.17 -16.85 -6.02
C LEU A 29 -18.50 -16.09 -6.13
N HIS A 30 -19.22 -16.00 -5.02
CA HIS A 30 -20.44 -15.20 -4.94
C HIS A 30 -20.10 -13.76 -4.54
N ILE A 31 -20.35 -12.81 -5.46
CA ILE A 31 -20.21 -11.38 -5.18
C ILE A 31 -21.37 -10.98 -4.25
N ASN A 32 -21.07 -10.78 -2.97
CA ASN A 32 -22.09 -10.39 -1.99
C ASN A 32 -22.39 -8.88 -2.05
N ARG A 33 -21.35 -8.06 -2.25
CA ARG A 33 -21.41 -6.60 -2.24
C ARG A 33 -20.42 -6.03 -3.23
N THR A 34 -20.75 -4.88 -3.80
CA THR A 34 -19.86 -4.12 -4.69
C THR A 34 -20.01 -2.65 -4.37
N PHE A 35 -18.89 -1.93 -4.38
CA PHE A 35 -18.88 -0.48 -4.33
C PHE A 35 -18.51 0.05 -5.70
N LEU A 36 -19.30 1.01 -6.19
CA LEU A 36 -19.01 1.75 -7.41
C LEU A 36 -18.56 3.15 -7.01
N ASN A 37 -17.42 3.59 -7.54
CA ASN A 37 -16.91 4.93 -7.25
C ASN A 37 -17.91 5.97 -7.79
N PRO A 38 -18.45 6.88 -6.95
CA PRO A 38 -19.34 7.93 -7.42
C PRO A 38 -18.64 8.94 -8.34
N LEU A 39 -17.30 9.05 -8.28
CA LEU A 39 -16.52 9.84 -9.22
C LEU A 39 -16.09 8.99 -10.42
N PRO A 40 -16.05 9.55 -11.65
CA PRO A 40 -15.56 8.87 -12.85
C PRO A 40 -14.01 8.81 -12.86
N LEU A 41 -13.42 8.41 -11.75
CA LEU A 41 -11.98 8.34 -11.52
C LEU A 41 -11.60 6.97 -10.92
N PRO A 42 -10.38 6.47 -11.16
CA PRO A 42 -10.00 5.13 -10.72
C PRO A 42 -9.79 5.03 -9.19
N LEU A 43 -10.15 3.86 -8.65
CA LEU A 43 -9.64 3.37 -7.36
C LEU A 43 -8.21 2.86 -7.55
N GLN A 44 -7.35 3.02 -6.54
CA GLN A 44 -5.91 2.77 -6.66
C GLN A 44 -5.42 1.74 -5.64
N HIS A 45 -5.63 1.99 -4.35
CA HIS A 45 -5.14 1.12 -3.27
C HIS A 45 -6.25 0.71 -2.32
N MET A 46 -6.08 -0.44 -1.66
CA MET A 46 -7.00 -0.95 -0.65
C MET A 46 -6.21 -1.57 0.49
N VAL A 47 -6.57 -1.24 1.73
CA VAL A 47 -6.05 -1.88 2.94
C VAL A 47 -7.20 -2.27 3.86
N VAL A 48 -7.02 -3.34 4.61
CA VAL A 48 -8.03 -3.88 5.53
C VAL A 48 -7.42 -3.95 6.92
N ASP A 49 -8.12 -3.38 7.91
CA ASP A 49 -7.78 -3.55 9.32
C ASP A 49 -8.20 -4.94 9.81
N ARG A 50 -7.44 -5.96 9.41
CA ARG A 50 -7.74 -7.37 9.71
C ARG A 50 -7.60 -7.71 11.20
N ALA A 51 -6.79 -6.95 11.93
CA ALA A 51 -6.45 -7.29 13.31
C ALA A 51 -7.55 -6.93 14.31
N TYR A 52 -8.34 -5.88 14.04
CA TYR A 52 -9.29 -5.35 15.02
C TYR A 52 -10.71 -5.20 14.47
N SER A 53 -10.92 -4.31 13.50
CA SER A 53 -12.27 -3.87 13.13
C SER A 53 -12.83 -4.50 11.86
N GLY A 54 -11.99 -5.08 11.01
CA GLY A 54 -12.35 -5.51 9.66
C GLY A 54 -12.71 -4.36 8.72
N ARG A 55 -12.49 -3.09 9.13
CA ARG A 55 -12.74 -1.92 8.28
C ARG A 55 -11.84 -1.93 7.05
N ILE A 56 -12.38 -1.41 5.97
CA ILE A 56 -11.73 -1.35 4.67
C ILE A 56 -11.48 0.11 4.34
N TYR A 57 -10.26 0.44 3.94
CA TYR A 57 -9.89 1.77 3.47
C TYR A 57 -9.45 1.67 2.02
N VAL A 58 -9.98 2.55 1.17
CA VAL A 58 -9.69 2.57 -0.26
C VAL A 58 -9.20 3.96 -0.64
N GLY A 59 -8.02 4.01 -1.26
CA GLY A 59 -7.48 5.21 -1.88
C GLY A 59 -7.87 5.26 -3.35
N ALA A 60 -8.29 6.43 -3.82
CA ALA A 60 -8.69 6.70 -5.19
C ALA A 60 -8.09 8.03 -5.64
N VAL A 61 -8.27 8.39 -6.92
CA VAL A 61 -7.94 9.75 -7.36
C VAL A 61 -8.88 10.72 -6.64
N ASN A 62 -8.31 11.75 -6.01
CA ASN A 62 -9.03 12.83 -5.31
C ASN A 62 -9.88 12.40 -4.11
N ARG A 63 -9.85 11.11 -3.71
CA ARG A 63 -10.72 10.58 -2.65
C ARG A 63 -10.01 9.52 -1.79
N LEU A 64 -10.35 9.51 -0.52
CA LEU A 64 -10.23 8.35 0.37
C LEU A 64 -11.63 7.89 0.78
N TYR A 65 -11.81 6.59 0.90
CA TYR A 65 -13.05 5.97 1.36
C TYR A 65 -12.79 5.05 2.55
N GLN A 66 -13.72 5.05 3.50
CA GLN A 66 -13.73 4.16 4.66
C GLN A 66 -15.04 3.37 4.67
N PHE A 67 -14.94 2.07 4.80
CA PHE A 67 -16.06 1.14 4.91
C PHE A 67 -15.98 0.32 6.18
N ASN A 68 -17.14 -0.22 6.60
CA ASN A 68 -17.17 -1.31 7.56
C ASN A 68 -16.72 -2.63 6.89
N SER A 69 -16.72 -3.72 7.65
CA SER A 69 -16.38 -5.07 7.16
C SER A 69 -17.38 -5.62 6.13
N GLY A 70 -18.59 -5.05 6.06
CA GLY A 70 -19.65 -5.40 5.09
C GLY A 70 -19.61 -4.59 3.79
N LEU A 71 -18.57 -3.76 3.57
CA LEU A 71 -18.45 -2.83 2.43
C LEU A 71 -19.53 -1.74 2.41
N ASP A 72 -20.13 -1.40 3.56
CA ASP A 72 -21.00 -0.22 3.67
C ASP A 72 -20.13 1.02 3.94
N LEU A 73 -20.33 2.07 3.13
CA LEU A 73 -19.58 3.31 3.22
C LEU A 73 -19.88 4.04 4.53
N GLN A 74 -18.84 4.36 5.31
CA GLN A 74 -18.96 5.04 6.60
C GLN A 74 -18.48 6.49 6.54
N ALA A 75 -17.42 6.75 5.80
CA ALA A 75 -16.86 8.09 5.62
C ALA A 75 -16.10 8.19 4.29
N TYR A 76 -15.93 9.41 3.83
CA TYR A 76 -15.01 9.75 2.75
C TYR A 76 -14.19 10.99 3.15
N TYR A 77 -13.07 11.19 2.45
CA TYR A 77 -12.28 12.40 2.54
C TYR A 77 -11.85 12.86 1.15
N GLU A 78 -11.90 14.18 0.90
CA GLU A 78 -11.49 14.79 -0.36
C GLU A 78 -10.00 15.10 -0.31
N THR A 79 -9.23 14.48 -1.21
CA THR A 79 -7.77 14.69 -1.29
C THR A 79 -7.37 15.59 -2.46
N GLY A 80 -8.32 15.96 -3.31
CA GLY A 80 -8.12 16.83 -4.46
C GLY A 80 -9.41 17.01 -5.28
N PRO A 81 -9.32 17.59 -6.48
CA PRO A 81 -8.10 18.19 -7.04
C PRO A 81 -7.67 19.43 -6.25
N ALA A 82 -6.44 19.91 -6.45
CA ALA A 82 -5.97 21.15 -5.86
C ALA A 82 -5.03 21.91 -6.80
N MET A 83 -4.85 23.21 -6.52
CA MET A 83 -3.92 24.05 -7.26
C MET A 83 -2.47 23.69 -6.91
N ASP A 84 -1.76 23.08 -7.86
CA ASP A 84 -0.39 22.62 -7.69
C ASP A 84 0.47 22.85 -8.95
N SER A 85 1.78 22.68 -8.81
CA SER A 85 2.74 22.64 -9.91
C SER A 85 3.94 21.81 -9.49
N PRO A 86 4.42 20.86 -10.31
CA PRO A 86 5.63 20.10 -9.99
C PRO A 86 6.89 20.96 -9.82
N ASN A 87 6.88 22.18 -10.36
CA ASN A 87 7.96 23.16 -10.22
C ASN A 87 7.80 24.06 -8.98
N CYS A 88 6.84 23.77 -8.10
CA CYS A 88 6.59 24.48 -6.86
C CYS A 88 6.87 23.55 -5.67
N PRO A 89 7.57 24.00 -4.61
CA PRO A 89 7.70 23.24 -3.38
C PRO A 89 6.33 23.07 -2.69
N ALA A 90 6.21 22.06 -1.83
CA ALA A 90 4.94 21.68 -1.22
C ALA A 90 4.38 22.70 -0.21
N PHE A 91 5.18 23.17 0.76
CA PHE A 91 4.72 24.14 1.78
C PHE A 91 5.23 25.58 1.63
N ASN A 92 6.10 25.85 0.65
CA ASN A 92 6.61 27.21 0.42
C ASN A 92 5.84 27.89 -0.72
N SER A 93 5.67 29.21 -0.60
CA SER A 93 5.15 29.99 -1.72
C SER A 93 6.14 29.95 -2.89
N CYS A 94 5.60 29.90 -4.10
CA CYS A 94 6.38 29.97 -5.33
C CYS A 94 5.70 30.92 -6.30
N TYR A 95 6.50 31.51 -7.18
CA TYR A 95 6.01 32.40 -8.25
C TYR A 95 5.62 31.64 -9.52
N VAL A 96 5.70 30.30 -9.49
CA VAL A 96 5.32 29.45 -10.60
C VAL A 96 3.79 29.38 -10.69
N ARG A 97 3.27 29.42 -11.92
CA ARG A 97 1.84 29.24 -12.17
C ARG A 97 1.41 27.83 -11.73
N LYS A 98 0.39 27.79 -10.88
CA LYS A 98 -0.28 26.55 -10.46
C LYS A 98 -1.47 26.25 -11.36
N HIS A 99 -1.79 24.97 -11.47
CA HIS A 99 -2.94 24.44 -12.20
C HIS A 99 -3.71 23.48 -11.31
N GLU A 100 -5.00 23.32 -11.58
CA GLU A 100 -5.80 22.31 -10.90
C GLU A 100 -5.32 20.92 -11.34
N MET A 101 -4.78 20.15 -10.39
CA MET A 101 -4.20 18.84 -10.62
C MET A 101 -4.90 17.78 -9.76
N ASN A 102 -5.05 16.58 -10.34
CA ASN A 102 -5.57 15.43 -9.62
C ASN A 102 -4.56 14.91 -8.59
N ASN A 103 -5.07 14.44 -7.46
CA ASN A 103 -4.30 13.73 -6.45
C ASN A 103 -4.43 12.23 -6.62
N TYR A 104 -3.39 11.59 -7.13
CA TYR A 104 -3.33 10.13 -7.24
C TYR A 104 -2.85 9.54 -5.93
N ASN A 105 -3.59 8.60 -5.35
CA ASN A 105 -3.17 7.91 -4.13
C ASN A 105 -2.01 6.96 -4.42
N LYS A 106 -0.79 7.30 -3.99
CA LYS A 106 0.44 6.54 -4.28
C LYS A 106 0.77 5.48 -3.24
N ALA A 107 0.31 5.67 -2.01
CA ALA A 107 0.46 4.68 -0.95
C ALA A 107 -0.69 4.78 0.06
N LEU A 108 -1.03 3.64 0.65
CA LEU A 108 -2.02 3.52 1.70
C LEU A 108 -1.59 2.43 2.67
N ALA A 109 -1.43 2.77 3.95
CA ALA A 109 -0.97 1.82 4.97
C ALA A 109 -1.63 2.07 6.33
N ILE A 110 -1.82 1.02 7.11
CA ILE A 110 -2.36 1.11 8.47
C ILE A 110 -1.19 1.11 9.46
N TYR A 111 -1.14 2.12 10.31
CA TYR A 111 -0.26 2.16 11.47
C TYR A 111 -1.04 1.86 12.74
N GLN A 112 -1.03 0.60 13.13
CA GLN A 112 -1.87 0.07 14.21
C GLN A 112 -1.53 0.66 15.57
N LYS A 113 -0.23 0.78 15.92
CA LYS A 113 0.19 1.24 17.26
C LYS A 113 -0.32 2.63 17.63
N GLN A 114 -0.63 3.49 16.65
CA GLN A 114 -1.20 4.82 16.90
C GLN A 114 -2.62 5.00 16.33
N THR A 115 -3.26 3.92 15.88
CA THR A 115 -4.61 3.97 15.27
C THR A 115 -4.72 4.96 14.11
N LYS A 116 -3.70 5.00 13.24
CA LYS A 116 -3.62 5.92 12.09
C LYS A 116 -3.65 5.19 10.76
N LEU A 117 -4.27 5.82 9.77
CA LEU A 117 -4.13 5.51 8.35
C LEU A 117 -3.13 6.48 7.74
N ILE A 118 -2.09 5.96 7.09
CA ILE A 118 -1.13 6.73 6.31
C ILE A 118 -1.65 6.74 4.87
N ALA A 119 -1.90 7.92 4.31
CA ALA A 119 -2.29 8.10 2.92
C ALA A 119 -1.31 9.06 2.24
N CYS A 120 -0.64 8.60 1.18
CA CYS A 120 0.26 9.43 0.38
C CYS A 120 -0.36 9.71 -0.99
N GLY A 121 -0.17 10.94 -1.45
CA GLY A 121 -0.74 11.45 -2.70
C GLY A 121 0.35 11.98 -3.64
N SER A 122 0.03 12.14 -4.92
CA SER A 122 0.94 12.71 -5.92
C SER A 122 1.12 14.23 -5.76
N LEU A 123 0.09 14.93 -5.27
CA LEU A 123 0.14 16.37 -5.05
C LEU A 123 1.20 16.75 -4.02
N PHE A 124 1.67 17.99 -4.13
CA PHE A 124 2.61 18.61 -3.20
C PHE A 124 3.88 17.75 -3.06
N GLN A 125 4.47 17.43 -4.21
CA GLN A 125 5.73 16.71 -4.31
C GLN A 125 5.71 15.32 -3.63
N GLY A 126 4.59 14.59 -3.73
CA GLY A 126 4.52 13.25 -3.17
C GLY A 126 4.37 13.23 -1.65
N GLY A 127 3.47 14.06 -1.10
CA GLY A 127 3.29 14.17 0.34
C GLY A 127 2.43 13.07 0.97
N CYS A 128 2.59 12.84 2.29
CA CYS A 128 1.76 11.91 3.06
C CYS A 128 1.04 12.58 4.23
N GLN A 129 -0.21 12.17 4.45
CA GLN A 129 -1.06 12.64 5.53
C GLN A 129 -1.51 11.47 6.42
N LEU A 130 -1.65 11.73 7.72
CA LEU A 130 -2.22 10.79 8.67
C LEU A 130 -3.69 11.06 8.89
N HIS A 131 -4.51 10.01 8.89
CA HIS A 131 -5.93 10.03 9.21
C HIS A 131 -6.22 9.14 10.40
N ASN A 132 -7.28 9.43 11.15
CA ASN A 132 -7.77 8.57 12.22
C ASN A 132 -8.45 7.32 11.63
N LEU A 133 -8.14 6.11 12.12
CA LEU A 133 -8.76 4.87 11.62
C LEU A 133 -10.27 4.80 11.90
N TYR A 134 -10.74 5.36 13.02
CA TYR A 134 -12.17 5.34 13.35
C TYR A 134 -12.97 6.28 12.46
N ASN A 135 -12.37 7.39 12.04
CA ASN A 135 -12.97 8.36 11.14
C ASN A 135 -11.91 9.05 10.28
N ILE A 136 -11.80 8.65 9.01
CA ILE A 136 -10.80 9.19 8.09
C ILE A 136 -11.00 10.68 7.78
N SER A 137 -12.16 11.26 8.09
CA SER A 137 -12.37 12.69 7.94
C SER A 137 -11.57 13.53 8.95
N ILE A 138 -10.99 12.90 9.98
CA ILE A 138 -10.10 13.54 10.95
C ILE A 138 -8.65 13.26 10.55
N SER A 139 -8.00 14.26 9.95
CA SER A 139 -6.61 14.21 9.51
C SER A 139 -5.68 15.04 10.39
N ASP A 140 -4.39 14.66 10.45
CA ASP A 140 -3.35 15.53 11.00
C ASP A 140 -3.13 16.70 10.03
N PRO A 141 -3.10 17.96 10.51
CA PRO A 141 -2.79 19.10 9.66
C PRO A 141 -1.37 19.05 9.07
N ARG A 142 -0.46 18.30 9.70
CA ARG A 142 0.90 18.10 9.19
C ARG A 142 0.88 17.06 8.09
N THR A 143 1.36 17.47 6.93
CA THR A 143 1.66 16.59 5.81
C THR A 143 3.18 16.48 5.71
N SER A 144 3.72 15.30 5.45
CA SER A 144 5.13 15.18 5.05
C SER A 144 5.28 15.56 3.59
N GLU A 145 6.46 16.03 3.21
CA GLU A 145 6.82 16.28 1.81
C GLU A 145 7.76 15.18 1.32
N LEU A 146 7.82 14.97 0.01
CA LEU A 146 8.91 14.25 -0.67
C LEU A 146 9.06 12.78 -0.21
N VAL A 147 7.94 12.07 -0.08
CA VAL A 147 7.94 10.66 0.38
C VAL A 147 7.72 9.69 -0.77
N VAL A 148 6.88 10.05 -1.73
CA VAL A 148 6.43 9.16 -2.83
C VAL A 148 6.57 9.86 -4.19
N ALA A 149 6.39 9.10 -5.28
CA ALA A 149 6.41 9.68 -6.62
C ALA A 149 5.26 10.68 -6.80
N ASN A 150 5.55 11.83 -7.42
CA ASN A 150 4.61 12.96 -7.55
C ASN A 150 3.79 12.95 -8.87
N ASP A 151 3.86 11.87 -9.65
CA ASP A 151 3.12 11.71 -10.92
C ASP A 151 1.98 10.69 -10.80
N ASP A 152 1.33 10.34 -11.90
CA ASP A 152 0.23 9.38 -11.96
C ASP A 152 0.66 7.94 -12.31
N HIS A 153 1.83 7.74 -12.91
CA HIS A 153 2.25 6.44 -13.45
C HIS A 153 3.44 5.79 -12.74
N SER A 154 4.34 6.58 -12.15
CA SER A 154 5.52 6.06 -11.48
C SER A 154 5.13 5.32 -10.20
N SER A 155 5.72 4.15 -10.00
CA SER A 155 5.29 3.26 -8.93
C SER A 155 5.76 3.71 -7.55
N THR A 156 4.99 3.33 -6.53
CA THR A 156 5.40 3.45 -5.14
C THR A 156 4.91 2.22 -4.40
N VAL A 157 5.76 1.66 -3.54
CA VAL A 157 5.42 0.57 -2.64
C VAL A 157 5.71 1.04 -1.23
N ALA A 158 4.75 0.86 -0.32
CA ALA A 158 4.97 1.22 1.07
C ALA A 158 4.21 0.32 2.05
N PHE A 159 4.80 0.10 3.22
CA PHE A 159 4.21 -0.71 4.28
C PHE A 159 4.79 -0.33 5.65
N VAL A 160 4.06 -0.67 6.71
CA VAL A 160 4.49 -0.47 8.09
C VAL A 160 4.97 -1.82 8.64
N ALA A 161 6.18 -1.85 9.21
CA ALA A 161 6.72 -3.04 9.86
C ALA A 161 7.72 -2.66 10.98
N PRO A 162 8.07 -3.62 11.86
CA PRO A 162 9.09 -3.39 12.88
C PRO A 162 10.43 -2.96 12.28
N GLY A 163 11.12 -2.00 12.90
CA GLY A 163 12.35 -1.42 12.37
C GLY A 163 13.13 -0.56 13.36
N PRO A 164 14.20 0.13 12.90
CA PRO A 164 15.06 0.92 13.78
C PRO A 164 14.32 2.08 14.49
N PRO A 165 14.85 2.58 15.63
CA PRO A 165 16.12 2.20 16.25
C PRO A 165 16.08 0.88 17.03
N ASP A 166 14.89 0.43 17.46
CA ASP A 166 14.69 -0.85 18.13
C ASP A 166 13.51 -1.62 17.49
N PRO A 167 13.79 -2.63 16.66
CA PRO A 167 12.74 -3.44 16.00
C PRO A 167 11.84 -4.20 16.97
N ALA A 168 12.22 -4.39 18.24
CA ALA A 168 11.34 -5.07 19.19
C ALA A 168 10.15 -4.20 19.60
N THR A 169 10.30 -2.88 19.54
CA THR A 169 9.32 -1.92 20.08
C THR A 169 8.87 -0.89 19.05
N THR A 170 9.65 -0.65 18.01
CA THR A 170 9.42 0.42 17.03
C THR A 170 8.96 -0.13 15.69
N ASP A 171 7.92 0.48 15.15
CA ASP A 171 7.53 0.29 13.75
C ASP A 171 7.98 1.51 12.94
N VAL A 172 8.39 1.27 11.70
CA VAL A 172 8.75 2.29 10.72
C VAL A 172 7.92 2.12 9.46
N PHE A 173 7.85 3.18 8.67
CA PHE A 173 7.23 3.19 7.36
C PHE A 173 8.29 2.94 6.30
N TYR A 174 8.31 1.74 5.73
CA TYR A 174 9.18 1.42 4.61
C TYR A 174 8.52 1.94 3.34
N VAL A 175 9.29 2.67 2.53
CA VAL A 175 8.85 3.22 1.25
C VAL A 175 9.89 2.93 0.18
N ALA A 176 9.42 2.59 -1.01
CA ALA A 176 10.22 2.55 -2.22
C ALA A 176 9.46 3.29 -3.32
N SER A 177 10.14 4.22 -3.99
CA SER A 177 9.53 5.09 -5.00
C SER A 177 10.36 5.09 -6.26
N THR A 178 9.68 5.07 -7.41
CA THR A 178 10.30 5.32 -8.71
C THR A 178 10.67 6.80 -8.82
N PHE A 179 11.84 7.09 -9.39
CA PHE A 179 12.26 8.44 -9.71
C PHE A 179 11.37 9.03 -10.81
N THR A 180 11.03 10.30 -10.69
CA THR A 180 10.18 11.03 -11.65
C THR A 180 10.98 12.16 -12.26
N ASP A 181 10.93 12.35 -13.58
CA ASP A 181 11.49 13.55 -14.24
C ASP A 181 10.57 14.80 -14.10
N LEU A 182 9.72 14.83 -13.07
CA LEU A 182 8.63 15.78 -12.92
C LEU A 182 8.97 16.86 -11.87
N GLY A 183 9.65 17.91 -12.34
CA GLY A 183 10.07 19.04 -11.51
C GLY A 183 11.43 18.81 -10.83
N PRO A 184 11.98 19.82 -10.15
CA PRO A 184 13.36 19.79 -9.65
C PRO A 184 13.52 19.11 -8.27
N TYR A 185 12.44 18.63 -7.65
CA TYR A 185 12.45 18.14 -6.27
C TYR A 185 12.55 16.60 -6.16
N SER A 186 12.51 15.90 -7.29
CA SER A 186 12.48 14.44 -7.33
C SER A 186 13.77 13.80 -6.81
N ASP A 187 14.89 14.52 -6.84
CA ASP A 187 16.19 14.08 -6.26
C ASP A 187 16.13 13.90 -4.74
N ASP A 188 15.22 14.61 -4.06
CA ASP A 188 15.05 14.51 -2.60
C ASP A 188 14.09 13.39 -2.18
N VAL A 189 13.38 12.77 -3.14
CA VAL A 189 12.49 11.63 -2.89
C VAL A 189 13.33 10.36 -2.79
N PRO A 190 13.26 9.60 -1.68
CA PRO A 190 14.08 8.42 -1.52
C PRO A 190 13.64 7.29 -2.46
N ALA A 191 14.60 6.67 -3.16
CA ALA A 191 14.35 5.46 -3.93
C ALA A 191 13.90 4.29 -3.04
N VAL A 192 14.58 4.10 -1.89
CA VAL A 192 14.20 3.17 -0.82
C VAL A 192 14.60 3.78 0.52
N ALA A 193 13.66 3.85 1.48
CA ALA A 193 13.95 4.34 2.81
C ALA A 193 13.08 3.67 3.90
N SER A 194 13.60 3.70 5.12
CA SER A 194 12.81 3.49 6.34
C SER A 194 12.56 4.84 7.00
N LEU A 195 11.29 5.20 7.17
CA LEU A 195 10.85 6.48 7.70
C LEU A 195 10.24 6.31 9.09
N SER A 196 10.58 7.21 10.01
CA SER A 196 10.10 7.14 11.38
C SER A 196 8.61 7.48 11.46
N LEU A 197 7.89 6.77 12.33
CA LEU A 197 6.49 7.05 12.67
C LEU A 197 6.34 7.64 14.07
N GLN A 198 7.43 8.09 14.70
CA GLN A 198 7.36 8.75 16.00
C GLN A 198 6.97 10.24 15.83
N PRO A 199 6.21 10.83 16.78
CA PRO A 199 5.67 12.19 16.63
C PRO A 199 6.72 13.29 16.36
N ASN A 200 7.94 13.16 16.90
CA ASN A 200 8.96 14.21 16.83
C ASN A 200 9.80 14.19 15.53
N ASN A 201 9.79 13.08 14.80
CA ASN A 201 10.57 12.88 13.59
C ASN A 201 9.76 12.16 12.51
N MET A 202 8.45 12.37 12.51
CA MET A 202 7.51 11.74 11.59
C MET A 202 7.95 11.90 10.13
N PHE A 203 7.97 10.79 9.40
CA PHE A 203 8.43 10.65 8.02
C PHE A 203 9.89 11.03 7.74
N LYS A 204 10.70 11.33 8.77
CA LYS A 204 12.15 11.48 8.60
C LYS A 204 12.83 10.11 8.54
N VAL A 205 13.95 10.02 7.83
CA VAL A 205 14.75 8.78 7.75
C VAL A 205 15.07 8.26 9.16
N ALA A 206 14.57 7.06 9.48
CA ALA A 206 14.64 6.44 10.81
C ALA A 206 16.07 6.03 11.17
N HIS A 207 16.89 5.68 10.18
CA HIS A 207 18.31 5.39 10.37
C HIS A 207 19.09 5.55 9.05
N ARG A 208 20.11 6.42 9.02
CA ARG A 208 20.89 6.73 7.80
C ARG A 208 21.76 5.58 7.25
N TYR A 209 21.98 4.51 8.02
CA TYR A 209 22.97 3.48 7.67
C TYR A 209 22.38 2.17 7.13
N LEU A 210 21.04 2.05 7.02
CA LEU A 210 20.41 0.79 6.61
C LEU A 210 20.22 0.65 5.10
N PHE A 211 20.19 1.77 4.34
CA PHE A 211 20.05 1.74 2.88
C PHE A 211 20.89 2.85 2.23
N HIS A 212 22.19 2.61 2.09
CA HIS A 212 22.97 3.29 1.05
C HIS A 212 22.76 2.51 -0.25
N VAL A 213 21.71 2.84 -1.01
CA VAL A 213 21.66 2.46 -2.42
C VAL A 213 22.19 3.64 -3.20
N CYS A 214 23.51 3.65 -3.39
CA CYS A 214 24.13 4.51 -4.41
C CYS A 214 23.85 3.84 -5.77
N PHE A 215 23.24 4.59 -6.69
CA PHE A 215 23.28 4.28 -8.11
C PHE A 215 24.58 4.84 -8.71
#